data_AF-A0AAQ1GIB4-F1
#
_entry.id   AF-A0AAQ1GIB4-F1
#
_cell.length_a   1.000
_cell.length_b   1.000
_cell.length_c   1.000
_cell.angle_alpha   90.00
_cell.angle_beta   90.00
_cell.angle_gamma   90.00
#
_symmetry.space_group_name_H-M   'P 1'
#
loop_
_entity.id
_entity.type
_entity.pdbx_description
1 polymer ?
#
loop_
_entity_poly.entity_id
_entity_poly.type
_entity_poly.pdbx_seq_one_letter_code
_entity_poly.pdbx_strand_id
1 'polypeptide(L)'
;MSNVIQLNYNAASITTRGSEAMGASALVQVRIDPALKERATAVLEKMGLTVSDAVRILLTRVANEGALPVGFAVDPATHDAWFRAKVLEALEDARPAVEADAVEAHFAKRRAAAARHVDEAEPAAPKLNPVRKRKS
;
A
#
# COMPACT_ATOMS: atom_id res chain seq x y z
N MET A 1 2.69 32.69 9.74
CA MET A 1 1.31 32.57 9.23
C MET A 1 1.17 31.18 8.63
N SER A 2 0.38 30.30 9.26
CA SER A 2 0.34 28.87 8.97
C SER A 2 -0.66 28.58 7.87
N ASN A 3 -0.21 28.18 6.68
CA ASN A 3 -1.10 27.70 5.61
C ASN A 3 -1.53 26.26 5.90
N VAL A 4 -2.79 26.11 6.32
CA VAL A 4 -3.48 24.83 6.51
C VAL A 4 -4.31 24.57 5.26
N ILE A 5 -3.99 23.51 4.52
CA ILE A 5 -4.83 23.07 3.39
C ILE A 5 -5.91 22.14 3.95
N GLN A 6 -7.16 22.57 3.86
CA GLN A 6 -8.31 21.68 4.01
C GLN A 6 -8.66 21.10 2.64
N LEU A 7 -8.67 19.77 2.53
CA LEU A 7 -9.17 19.07 1.36
C LEU A 7 -10.65 18.78 1.60
N ASN A 8 -11.54 19.63 1.06
CA ASN A 8 -12.98 19.46 1.15
C ASN A 8 -13.47 18.57 0.01
N TYR A 9 -14.17 17.49 0.36
CA TYR A 9 -14.76 16.53 -0.58
C TYR A 9 -16.16 17.03 -0.99
N ASN A 10 -16.37 17.39 -2.25
CA ASN A 10 -17.72 17.58 -2.79
C ASN A 10 -18.06 16.38 -3.67
N ALA A 11 -18.69 15.37 -3.07
CA ALA A 11 -19.25 14.24 -3.79
C ALA A 11 -20.60 14.64 -4.41
N ALA A 12 -20.55 15.24 -5.59
CA ALA A 12 -21.64 15.23 -6.55
C ALA A 12 -21.02 14.70 -7.86
N SER A 13 -21.47 13.63 -8.52
CA SER A 13 -22.72 12.88 -8.46
C SER A 13 -22.51 11.58 -9.23
N ILE A 14 -22.75 10.42 -8.63
CA ILE A 14 -23.19 9.25 -9.38
C ILE A 14 -24.44 8.70 -8.70
N THR A 15 -25.58 8.95 -9.32
CA THR A 15 -26.86 8.33 -8.99
C THR A 15 -26.73 6.81 -9.18
N THR A 16 -26.77 6.06 -8.08
CA THR A 16 -27.41 4.74 -8.00
C THR A 16 -27.64 4.40 -6.52
N ARG A 17 -28.91 4.58 -6.15
CA ARG A 17 -29.73 3.87 -5.15
C ARG A 17 -29.01 2.88 -4.20
N GLY A 18 -29.06 3.22 -2.91
CA GLY A 18 -29.26 2.26 -1.83
C GLY A 18 -28.01 1.66 -1.17
N SER A 19 -27.47 2.38 -0.19
CA SER A 19 -27.08 1.80 1.11
C SER A 19 -26.51 2.91 1.98
N GLU A 20 -27.26 3.31 3.00
CA GLU A 20 -26.76 4.07 4.14
C GLU A 20 -25.76 3.19 4.90
N ALA A 21 -24.50 3.33 4.53
CA ALA A 21 -23.40 3.24 5.46
C ALA A 21 -22.61 4.52 5.25
N MET A 22 -22.81 5.52 6.12
CA MET A 22 -21.95 6.71 6.17
C MET A 22 -20.56 6.25 6.63
N GLY A 23 -19.81 5.72 5.66
CA GLY A 23 -18.50 5.12 5.83
C GLY A 23 -17.53 6.16 6.35
N ALA A 24 -16.79 5.78 7.39
CA ALA A 24 -15.79 6.63 8.03
C ALA A 24 -14.70 7.04 7.03
N SER A 25 -14.82 8.22 6.43
CA SER A 25 -13.76 8.83 5.62
C SER A 25 -12.76 9.53 6.55
N ALA A 26 -11.51 9.06 6.58
CA ALA A 26 -10.42 9.73 7.29
C ALA A 26 -9.77 10.78 6.38
N LEU A 27 -9.52 11.98 6.92
CA LEU A 27 -8.92 13.09 6.19
C LEU A 27 -7.41 13.15 6.45
N VAL A 28 -6.62 13.23 5.38
CA VAL A 28 -5.16 13.36 5.46
C VAL A 28 -4.78 14.82 5.20
N GLN A 29 -4.14 15.47 6.19
CA GLN A 29 -3.62 16.82 6.06
C GLN A 29 -2.10 16.80 6.04
N VAL A 30 -1.51 17.39 4.99
CA VAL A 30 -0.07 17.49 4.81
C VAL A 30 0.27 18.91 4.37
N ARG A 31 1.35 19.46 4.92
CA ARG A 31 1.90 20.75 4.50
C ARG A 31 2.79 20.54 3.30
N ILE A 32 2.51 21.27 2.22
CA ILE A 32 3.31 21.29 1.00
C ILE A 32 3.50 22.71 0.54
N ASP A 33 4.62 22.96 -0.15
CA ASP A 33 4.84 24.21 -0.85
C ASP A 33 3.74 24.43 -1.91
N PRO A 34 3.13 25.63 -2.01
CA PRO A 34 2.07 25.90 -2.97
C PRO A 34 2.52 25.71 -4.43
N ALA A 35 3.73 26.12 -4.79
CA ALA A 35 4.24 25.96 -6.15
C ALA A 35 4.52 24.49 -6.48
N LEU A 36 4.94 23.69 -5.48
CA LEU A 36 5.03 22.24 -5.63
C LEU A 36 3.65 21.61 -5.86
N LYS A 37 2.63 22.03 -5.10
CA LYS A 37 1.25 21.54 -5.28
C LYS A 37 0.77 21.77 -6.70
N GLU A 38 0.91 22.98 -7.22
CA GLU A 38 0.45 23.34 -8.57
C GLU A 38 1.13 22.50 -9.64
N ARG A 39 2.46 22.35 -9.56
CA ARG A 39 3.21 21.51 -10.51
C ARG A 39 2.80 20.04 -10.43
N ALA A 40 2.62 19.50 -9.22
CA ALA A 40 2.19 18.12 -9.04
C ALA A 40 0.78 17.88 -9.59
N THR A 41 -0.15 18.79 -9.32
CA THR A 41 -1.51 18.75 -9.88
C THR A 41 -1.48 18.72 -11.41
N ALA A 42 -0.74 19.63 -12.05
CA ALA A 42 -0.67 19.71 -13.51
C ALA A 42 -0.06 18.45 -14.16
N VAL A 43 0.86 17.76 -13.47
CA VAL A 43 1.44 16.49 -13.96
C VAL A 43 0.44 15.35 -13.80
N LEU A 44 -0.21 15.24 -12.65
CA LEU A 44 -1.18 14.18 -12.37
C LEU A 44 -2.44 14.30 -13.25
N GLU A 45 -2.92 15.52 -13.51
CA GLU A 45 -4.05 15.76 -14.41
C GLU A 45 -3.78 15.29 -15.83
N LYS A 46 -2.55 15.46 -16.34
CA LYS A 46 -2.14 14.91 -17.65
C LYS A 46 -2.21 13.38 -17.69
N MET A 47 -2.13 12.72 -16.53
CA MET A 47 -2.26 11.28 -16.37
C MET A 47 -3.71 10.86 -16.04
N GLY A 48 -4.66 11.81 -15.95
CA GLY A 48 -6.05 11.54 -15.58
C GLY A 48 -6.25 11.24 -14.09
N LEU A 49 -5.31 11.64 -13.23
CA LEU A 49 -5.35 11.39 -11.79
C LEU A 49 -5.47 12.70 -11.01
N THR A 50 -6.22 12.67 -9.91
CA THR A 50 -6.18 13.75 -8.92
C THR A 50 -5.08 13.49 -7.88
N VAL A 51 -4.65 14.55 -7.19
CA VAL A 51 -3.72 14.42 -6.05
C VAL A 51 -4.28 13.47 -4.99
N SER A 52 -5.59 13.54 -4.72
CA SER A 52 -6.27 12.67 -3.75
C SER A 52 -6.21 11.20 -4.16
N ASP A 53 -6.35 10.90 -5.45
CA ASP A 53 -6.28 9.52 -5.93
C ASP A 53 -4.87 8.96 -5.86
N ALA A 54 -3.87 9.76 -6.25
CA ALA A 54 -2.47 9.39 -6.11
C ALA A 54 -2.08 9.11 -4.64
N VAL A 55 -2.50 9.97 -3.71
CA VAL A 55 -2.24 9.78 -2.27
C VAL A 55 -2.97 8.54 -1.74
N ARG A 56 -4.22 8.30 -2.16
CA ARG A 56 -4.97 7.11 -1.75
C ARG A 56 -4.28 5.83 -2.21
N ILE A 57 -3.89 5.76 -3.48
CA ILE A 57 -3.17 4.60 -4.04
C ILE A 57 -1.87 4.36 -3.28
N LEU A 58 -1.09 5.41 -3.01
CA LEU A 58 0.15 5.33 -2.24
C LEU A 58 -0.10 4.75 -0.84
N LEU A 59 -1.04 5.32 -0.08
CA LEU A 59 -1.31 4.90 1.29
C LEU A 59 -1.89 3.48 1.35
N THR A 60 -2.77 3.11 0.42
CA THR A 60 -3.28 1.74 0.30
C THR A 60 -2.14 0.75 0.06
N ARG A 61 -1.20 1.09 -0.83
CA ARG A 61 -0.07 0.22 -1.13
C ARG A 61 0.87 0.06 0.06
N VAL A 62 1.18 1.16 0.75
CA VAL A 62 2.00 1.12 1.97
C VAL A 62 1.32 0.28 3.07
N ALA A 63 0.01 0.43 3.25
CA ALA A 63 -0.74 -0.32 4.27
C ALA A 63 -0.79 -1.82 3.98
N ASN A 64 -0.93 -2.22 2.70
CA ASN A 64 -1.07 -3.62 2.31
C ASN A 64 0.27 -4.33 2.14
N GLU A 65 1.29 -3.64 1.61
CA GLU A 65 2.58 -4.24 1.28
C GLU A 65 3.66 -4.00 2.36
N GLY A 66 3.40 -3.11 3.32
CA GLY A 66 4.34 -2.79 4.40
C GLY A 66 5.60 -2.06 3.93
N ALA A 67 5.63 -1.58 2.68
CA ALA A 67 6.75 -0.90 2.06
C ALA A 67 6.28 0.27 1.18
N LEU A 68 7.15 1.26 1.00
CA LEU A 68 6.92 2.31 0.00
C LEU A 68 6.99 1.70 -1.41
N PRO A 69 6.15 2.15 -2.35
CA PRO A 69 6.21 1.69 -3.74
C PRO A 69 7.61 1.90 -4.32
N VAL A 70 8.03 0.95 -5.15
CA VAL A 70 9.33 0.95 -5.83
C VAL A 70 9.50 2.26 -6.61
N GLY A 71 10.62 2.96 -6.41
CA GLY A 71 10.89 4.29 -6.99
C GLY A 71 10.58 5.49 -6.08
N PHE A 72 9.93 5.30 -4.92
CA PHE A 72 9.77 6.36 -3.91
C PHE A 72 10.87 6.36 -2.84
N ALA A 73 11.44 5.20 -2.52
CA ALA A 73 12.40 5.04 -1.42
C ALA A 73 13.83 4.67 -1.87
N VAL A 74 14.00 4.33 -3.14
CA VAL A 74 15.29 3.91 -3.68
C VAL A 74 15.69 4.94 -4.72
N ASP A 75 16.81 5.60 -4.48
CA ASP A 75 17.48 6.42 -5.48
C ASP A 75 17.62 5.59 -6.77
N PRO A 76 17.20 6.11 -7.95
CA PRO A 76 17.23 5.35 -9.19
C PRO A 76 18.60 4.71 -9.49
N ALA A 77 19.70 5.40 -9.14
CA ALA A 77 21.04 4.84 -9.33
C ALA A 77 21.33 3.68 -8.37
N THR A 78 20.80 3.70 -7.15
CA THR A 78 20.88 2.59 -6.19
C THR A 78 20.09 1.37 -6.67
N HIS A 79 18.90 1.58 -7.24
CA HIS A 79 18.12 0.48 -7.84
C HIS A 79 18.85 -0.13 -9.03
N ASP A 80 19.38 0.70 -9.94
CA ASP A 80 20.12 0.23 -11.11
C ASP A 80 21.40 -0.51 -10.72
N ALA A 81 22.11 -0.04 -9.70
CA ALA A 81 23.29 -0.71 -9.17
C ALA A 81 22.95 -2.08 -8.58
N TRP A 82 21.88 -2.17 -7.79
CA TRP A 82 21.38 -3.45 -7.27
C TRP A 82 20.98 -4.41 -8.40
N PHE A 83 20.23 -3.91 -9.39
CA PHE A 83 19.79 -4.73 -10.52
C PHE A 83 20.97 -5.28 -11.32
N ARG A 84 21.96 -4.44 -11.65
CA ARG A 84 23.18 -4.87 -12.34
C ARG A 84 23.98 -5.90 -11.52
N ALA A 85 24.10 -5.70 -10.21
CA ALA A 85 24.78 -6.65 -9.34
C ALA A 85 24.07 -8.02 -9.36
N LYS A 86 22.74 -8.05 -9.32
CA LYS A 86 21.95 -9.29 -9.41
C LYS A 86 22.01 -9.97 -10.77
N VAL A 87 22.10 -9.20 -11.85
CA VAL A 87 22.31 -9.75 -13.19
C VAL A 87 23.69 -10.41 -13.30
N LEU A 88 24.75 -9.75 -12.81
CA LEU A 88 26.10 -10.32 -12.81
C LEU A 88 26.17 -11.60 -11.96
N GLU A 89 25.60 -11.59 -10.76
CA GLU A 89 25.50 -12.76 -9.88
C GLU A 89 24.82 -13.94 -10.58
N ALA A 90 23.74 -13.68 -11.35
CA ALA A 90 23.04 -14.71 -12.11
C ALA A 90 23.84 -15.24 -13.31
N LEU A 91 24.66 -14.40 -13.95
CA LEU A 91 25.55 -14.83 -15.04
C LEU A 91 26.74 -15.65 -14.53
N GLU A 92 27.20 -15.38 -13.31
CA GLU A 92 28.27 -16.12 -12.63
C GLU A 92 27.79 -17.43 -11.98
N ASP A 93 26.48 -17.60 -11.81
CA ASP A 93 25.90 -18.80 -11.24
C ASP A 93 26.04 -20.01 -12.17
N ALA A 94 26.99 -20.89 -11.85
CA ALA A 94 27.26 -22.11 -12.59
C ALA A 94 26.27 -23.26 -12.28
N ARG A 95 25.25 -23.03 -11.45
CA ARG A 95 24.24 -24.07 -11.18
C ARG A 95 23.48 -24.42 -12.46
N PRO A 96 23.11 -25.70 -12.64
CA PRO A 96 22.34 -26.11 -13.81
C PRO A 96 20.98 -25.41 -13.83
N ALA A 97 20.54 -25.06 -15.03
CA ALA A 97 19.20 -24.53 -15.24
C ALA A 97 18.14 -25.51 -14.68
N VAL A 98 17.12 -24.96 -14.06
CA VAL A 98 16.01 -25.74 -13.50
C VAL A 98 14.87 -25.76 -14.51
N GLU A 99 14.32 -26.94 -14.76
CA GLU A 99 13.14 -27.10 -15.61
C GLU A 99 11.94 -26.33 -15.06
N ALA A 100 11.19 -25.67 -15.95
CA ALA A 100 10.08 -24.78 -15.57
C ALA A 100 9.02 -25.47 -14.70
N ASP A 101 8.67 -26.71 -15.02
CA ASP A 101 7.67 -27.50 -14.28
C ASP A 101 8.11 -27.76 -12.82
N ALA A 102 9.40 -28.00 -12.61
CA ALA A 102 9.96 -28.21 -11.27
C ALA A 102 9.95 -26.91 -10.44
N VAL A 103 10.20 -25.77 -11.09
CA VAL A 103 10.10 -24.44 -10.47
C VAL A 103 8.66 -24.13 -10.07
N GLU A 104 7.70 -24.40 -10.97
CA GLU A 104 6.28 -24.16 -10.70
C GLU A 104 5.77 -25.00 -9.52
N ALA A 105 6.10 -26.30 -9.50
CA ALA A 105 5.75 -27.18 -8.40
C ALA A 105 6.35 -26.70 -7.06
N HIS A 106 7.59 -26.22 -7.07
CA HIS A 106 8.26 -25.66 -5.89
C HIS A 106 7.54 -24.41 -5.37
N PHE A 107 7.19 -23.47 -6.25
CA PHE A 107 6.47 -22.26 -5.84
C PHE A 107 5.03 -22.54 -5.40
N ALA A 108 4.33 -23.50 -6.04
CA ALA A 108 3.00 -23.92 -5.61
C ALA A 108 3.00 -24.45 -4.17
N LYS A 109 4.01 -25.27 -3.82
CA LYS A 109 4.22 -25.76 -2.44
C LYS A 109 4.44 -24.61 -1.45
N ARG A 110 5.26 -23.62 -1.80
CA ARG A 110 5.52 -22.44 -0.95
C ARG A 110 4.26 -21.58 -0.76
N ARG A 111 3.48 -21.35 -1.81
CA ARG A 111 2.22 -20.61 -1.72
C ARG A 111 1.20 -21.32 -0.83
N ALA A 112 1.06 -22.64 -0.97
CA ALA A 112 0.17 -23.44 -0.14
C ALA A 112 0.60 -23.43 1.35
N ALA A 113 1.90 -23.44 1.64
CA ALA A 113 2.42 -23.31 2.99
C ALA A 113 2.18 -21.91 3.58
N ALA A 114 2.36 -20.85 2.79
CA ALA A 114 2.10 -19.48 3.23
C ALA A 114 0.62 -19.24 3.52
N ALA A 115 -0.30 -19.80 2.71
CA ALA A 115 -1.74 -19.69 2.94
C ALA A 115 -2.16 -20.27 4.31
N ARG A 116 -1.55 -21.39 4.74
CA ARG A 116 -1.81 -22.00 6.05
C ARG A 116 -1.39 -21.12 7.23
N HIS A 117 -0.33 -20.31 7.07
CA HIS A 117 0.11 -19.39 8.12
C HIS A 117 -0.76 -18.13 8.25
N VAL A 118 -1.54 -17.78 7.22
CA VAL A 118 -2.50 -16.67 7.28
C VAL A 118 -3.78 -17.09 8.02
N ASP A 119 -4.19 -18.34 7.89
CA ASP A 119 -5.37 -18.89 8.58
C ASP A 119 -5.16 -19.12 10.09
N GLU A 120 -3.92 -19.25 10.56
CA GLU A 120 -3.61 -19.45 12.00
C GLU A 120 -3.49 -18.13 12.79
N ALA A 121 -3.48 -16.98 12.09
CA ALA A 121 -3.49 -15.65 12.69
C ALA A 121 -4.92 -15.14 12.97
N GLU A 122 -5.72 -15.93 13.68
CA GLU A 122 -7.00 -15.45 14.24
C GLU A 122 -6.74 -14.56 15.47
N PRO A 123 -7.35 -13.37 15.59
CA PRO A 123 -7.05 -12.45 16.67
C PRO A 123 -7.58 -13.00 18.01
N ALA A 124 -6.66 -13.33 18.91
CA ALA A 124 -6.98 -13.57 20.31
C ALA A 124 -7.68 -12.33 20.89
N ALA A 125 -9.00 -12.34 20.95
CA ALA A 125 -9.80 -11.30 21.58
C ALA A 125 -9.35 -11.11 23.04
N PRO A 126 -9.14 -9.88 23.52
CA PRO A 126 -8.83 -9.65 24.92
C PRO A 126 -10.04 -10.05 25.77
N LYS A 127 -9.84 -11.00 26.70
CA LYS A 127 -10.87 -11.42 27.65
C LYS A 127 -11.29 -10.22 28.49
N LEU A 128 -12.46 -9.66 28.20
CA LEU A 128 -13.07 -8.62 28.99
C LEU A 128 -13.43 -9.20 30.37
N ASN A 129 -12.67 -8.82 31.40
CA ASN A 129 -12.99 -9.17 32.78
C ASN A 129 -14.31 -8.49 33.19
N PRO A 130 -15.33 -9.21 33.70
CA PRO A 130 -16.56 -8.56 34.10
C PRO A 130 -16.32 -7.70 35.33
N VAL A 131 -16.45 -6.38 35.16
CA VAL A 131 -16.46 -5.39 36.23
C VAL A 131 -17.51 -5.79 37.26
N ARG A 132 -17.06 -6.10 38.48
CA ARG A 132 -17.94 -6.41 39.62
C ARG A 132 -18.91 -5.23 39.82
N LYS A 133 -20.22 -5.48 39.61
CA LYS A 133 -21.26 -4.58 40.11
C LYS A 133 -21.14 -4.54 41.64
N ARG A 134 -20.61 -3.44 42.18
CA ARG A 134 -20.85 -3.10 43.58
C ARG A 134 -22.29 -2.59 43.68
N LYS A 135 -23.11 -3.44 44.28
CA LYS A 135 -24.43 -3.13 44.83
C LYS A 135 -24.20 -2.48 46.21
N SER A 136 -25.15 -1.62 46.60
CA SER A 136 -25.22 -0.77 47.81
C SER A 136 -24.55 0.58 47.69
#